data_AF-A0A4Q2UW30-F1
#
_entry.id   AF-A0A4Q2UW30-F1
#
_cell.length_a   1.000
_cell.length_b   1.000
_cell.length_c   1.000
_cell.angle_alpha   90.00
_cell.angle_beta   90.00
_cell.angle_gamma   90.00
#
_symmetry.space_group_name_H-M   'P 1'
#
loop_
_entity.id
_entity.type
_entity.pdbx_description
1 polymer ?
#
loop_
_entity_poly.entity_id
_entity_poly.type
_entity_poly.pdbx_seq_one_letter_code
_entity_poly.pdbx_strand_id
1 'polypeptide(L)'
;PAQNELEAAATKEAMAVAMQTYSENVLSKYQWIDQGYHVPDPVPQELLLPFGQFAQQNNFSAILPLISQLNWYPGNITTIPTLYGIKKFGPGLLQAVSGEFLVAASGDTRSIYKAASAVLGKDTYLNSELVRVRRNKEGAVVTIRQKRKTFSINAKKLVVAVPQTMENMKAFDLSKTERNLFSKFSAFGYVAGIVDIPGLDVSLQNVGIMTPAKNPMIPGSNAYGYSGSPNQFLLGVAFGNTDYTVADSTILARKELTTLARVGAVPIDTAKRVTFPYITNHVPYDLHVNVEQIAKGFYTELLELEGSLNTYWTGAAFAGHNSGLIWKWNDGTVLPALKKDLGL
;
A
#
# COMPACT_ATOMS: atom_id res chain seq x y z
N PRO A 1 -26.36 14.63 -7.50
CA PRO A 1 -26.67 15.96 -8.05
C PRO A 1 -25.54 16.43 -8.97
N ALA A 2 -25.85 16.93 -10.16
CA ALA A 2 -24.84 17.59 -10.99
C ALA A 2 -24.36 18.83 -10.23
N GLN A 3 -23.06 18.89 -9.96
CA GLN A 3 -22.44 20.08 -9.37
C GLN A 3 -22.59 21.23 -10.37
N ASN A 4 -23.06 22.40 -9.92
CA ASN A 4 -23.18 23.56 -10.80
C ASN A 4 -21.79 23.90 -11.37
N GLU A 5 -21.68 24.32 -12.63
CA GLU A 5 -20.40 24.60 -13.30
C GLU A 5 -19.53 25.59 -12.50
N LEU A 6 -20.16 26.55 -11.82
CA LEU A 6 -19.51 27.49 -10.92
C LEU A 6 -18.90 26.82 -9.68
N GLU A 7 -19.62 25.88 -9.07
CA GLU A 7 -19.12 25.12 -7.92
C GLU A 7 -17.98 24.17 -8.34
N ALA A 8 -18.08 23.59 -9.54
CA ALA A 8 -17.03 22.75 -10.10
C ALA A 8 -15.76 23.57 -10.39
N ALA A 9 -15.90 24.78 -10.92
CA ALA A 9 -14.80 25.71 -11.14
C ALA A 9 -14.13 26.12 -9.82
N ALA A 10 -14.91 26.54 -8.82
CA ALA A 10 -14.40 26.90 -7.50
C ALA A 10 -13.69 25.74 -6.80
N THR A 11 -14.20 24.51 -6.97
CA THR A 11 -13.56 23.29 -6.43
C THR A 11 -12.20 23.07 -7.08
N LYS A 12 -12.09 23.21 -8.41
CA LYS A 12 -10.83 23.05 -9.13
C LYS A 12 -9.80 24.09 -8.69
N GLU A 13 -10.21 25.35 -8.55
CA GLU A 13 -9.33 26.43 -8.08
C GLU A 13 -8.83 26.16 -6.65
N ALA A 14 -9.72 25.81 -5.72
CA ALA A 14 -9.33 25.48 -4.36
C ALA A 14 -8.36 24.29 -4.29
N MET A 15 -8.57 23.27 -5.12
CA MET A 15 -7.64 22.13 -5.23
C MET A 15 -6.28 22.56 -5.78
N ALA A 16 -6.24 23.43 -6.79
CA ALA A 16 -4.98 23.92 -7.36
C ALA A 16 -4.16 24.70 -6.31
N VAL A 17 -4.78 25.62 -5.59
CA VAL A 17 -4.15 26.38 -4.50
C VAL A 17 -3.65 25.45 -3.40
N ALA A 18 -4.45 24.46 -3.01
CA ALA A 18 -4.08 23.49 -1.98
C ALA A 18 -2.92 22.57 -2.43
N MET A 19 -2.87 22.15 -3.71
CA MET A 19 -1.74 21.38 -4.25
C MET A 19 -0.45 22.20 -4.22
N GLN A 20 -0.51 23.47 -4.63
CA GLN A 20 0.64 24.37 -4.58
C GLN A 20 1.13 24.55 -3.14
N THR A 21 0.21 24.85 -2.22
CA THR A 21 0.50 25.02 -0.79
C THR A 21 1.12 23.76 -0.19
N TYR A 22 0.59 22.58 -0.52
CA TYR A 22 1.14 21.30 -0.08
C TYR A 22 2.57 21.08 -0.61
N SER A 23 2.81 21.36 -1.88
CA SER A 23 4.15 21.25 -2.48
C SER A 23 5.16 22.18 -1.81
N GLU A 24 4.82 23.46 -1.67
CA GLU A 24 5.72 24.50 -1.18
C GLU A 24 5.97 24.41 0.33
N ASN A 25 4.94 24.13 1.13
CA ASN A 25 5.02 24.24 2.59
C ASN A 25 5.21 22.89 3.29
N VAL A 26 4.86 21.78 2.64
CA VAL A 26 4.97 20.43 3.22
C VAL A 26 6.07 19.64 2.55
N LEU A 27 5.99 19.41 1.24
CA LEU A 27 6.95 18.53 0.56
C LEU A 27 8.38 19.08 0.53
N SER A 28 8.55 20.41 0.52
CA SER A 28 9.86 21.05 0.63
C SER A 28 10.62 20.69 1.93
N LYS A 29 9.89 20.41 3.02
CA LYS A 29 10.45 20.01 4.33
C LYS A 29 10.76 18.51 4.40
N TYR A 30 10.03 17.70 3.64
CA TYR A 30 10.02 16.24 3.73
C TYR A 30 10.45 15.57 2.42
N GLN A 31 11.49 16.10 1.77
CA GLN A 31 12.00 15.58 0.48
C GLN A 31 12.48 14.11 0.54
N TRP A 32 12.83 13.63 1.74
CA TRP A 32 13.22 12.25 2.00
C TRP A 32 12.04 11.28 2.00
N ILE A 33 10.79 11.75 2.05
CA ILE A 33 9.62 10.91 2.32
C ILE A 33 9.49 9.75 1.32
N ASP A 34 9.81 9.96 0.05
CA ASP A 34 9.75 8.93 -0.99
C ASP A 34 10.95 7.98 -1.01
N GLN A 35 12.02 8.31 -0.28
CA GLN A 35 13.24 7.50 -0.23
C GLN A 35 13.12 6.38 0.80
N GLY A 36 12.24 6.51 1.79
CA GLY A 36 12.04 5.55 2.88
C GLY A 36 11.53 6.26 4.13
N TYR A 37 11.38 5.54 5.24
CA TYR A 37 11.01 6.15 6.52
C TYR A 37 12.21 6.78 7.26
N HIS A 38 12.91 7.71 6.60
CA HIS A 38 14.03 8.49 7.18
C HIS A 38 13.53 9.59 8.13
N VAL A 39 12.73 9.20 9.12
CA VAL A 39 12.13 10.12 10.09
C VAL A 39 13.24 10.75 10.94
N PRO A 40 13.30 12.08 11.10
CA PRO A 40 14.30 12.74 11.95
C PRO A 40 14.20 12.33 13.42
N ASP A 41 15.32 12.43 14.14
CA ASP A 41 15.40 12.29 15.59
C ASP A 41 15.91 13.62 16.21
N PRO A 42 15.12 14.30 17.08
CA PRO A 42 13.79 13.92 17.55
C PRO A 42 12.72 13.99 16.45
N VAL A 43 11.69 13.15 16.59
CA VAL A 43 10.56 13.11 15.65
C VAL A 43 9.81 14.45 15.68
N PRO A 44 9.68 15.16 14.54
CA PRO A 44 8.93 16.41 14.49
C PRO A 44 7.47 16.21 14.95
N GLN A 45 7.02 17.04 15.88
CA GLN A 45 5.69 16.88 16.50
C GLN A 45 4.55 16.94 15.47
N GLU A 46 4.71 17.72 14.40
CA GLU A 46 3.71 17.82 13.33
C GLU A 46 3.50 16.50 12.55
N LEU A 47 4.52 15.62 12.49
CA LEU A 47 4.40 14.29 11.88
C LEU A 47 3.54 13.33 12.70
N LEU A 48 3.33 13.63 13.98
CA LEU A 48 2.54 12.84 14.92
C LEU A 48 1.07 13.28 14.97
N LEU A 49 0.74 14.48 14.47
CA LEU A 49 -0.62 15.00 14.47
C LEU A 49 -1.53 14.17 13.53
N PRO A 50 -2.85 14.16 13.77
CA PRO A 50 -3.82 13.71 12.78
C PRO A 50 -3.64 14.49 11.47
N PHE A 51 -3.55 13.78 10.34
CA PHE A 51 -3.26 14.42 9.05
C PHE A 51 -4.32 15.44 8.63
N GLY A 52 -5.59 15.24 9.00
CA GLY A 52 -6.65 16.22 8.76
C GLY A 52 -6.42 17.53 9.52
N GLN A 53 -5.95 17.45 10.77
CA GLN A 53 -5.58 18.63 11.56
C GLN A 53 -4.39 19.35 10.92
N PHE A 54 -3.35 18.60 10.53
CA PHE A 54 -2.19 19.17 9.86
C PHE A 54 -2.55 19.82 8.51
N ALA A 55 -3.47 19.22 7.75
CA ALA A 55 -3.99 19.78 6.50
C ALA A 55 -4.78 21.06 6.67
N GLN A 56 -5.50 21.21 7.78
CA GLN A 56 -6.17 22.46 8.13
C GLN A 56 -5.15 23.54 8.50
N GLN A 57 -4.18 23.21 9.35
CA GLN A 57 -3.13 24.14 9.81
C GLN A 57 -2.25 24.65 8.67
N ASN A 58 -2.06 23.86 7.61
CA ASN A 58 -1.23 24.20 6.45
C ASN A 58 -2.05 24.48 5.19
N ASN A 59 -3.35 24.77 5.31
CA ASN A 59 -4.23 25.23 4.21
C ASN A 59 -4.27 24.32 2.95
N PHE A 60 -4.17 23.00 3.11
CA PHE A 60 -4.28 22.06 1.98
C PHE A 60 -5.44 21.06 2.13
N SER A 61 -6.40 21.30 3.02
CA SER A 61 -7.53 20.39 3.26
C SER A 61 -8.35 20.05 1.99
N ALA A 62 -8.36 20.95 0.99
CA ALA A 62 -9.10 20.75 -0.26
C ALA A 62 -8.60 19.54 -1.09
N ILE A 63 -7.37 19.07 -0.90
CA ILE A 63 -6.83 17.90 -1.63
C ILE A 63 -6.97 16.57 -0.85
N LEU A 64 -7.47 16.56 0.39
CA LEU A 64 -7.67 15.30 1.14
C LEU A 64 -8.55 14.27 0.41
N PRO A 65 -9.66 14.66 -0.27
CA PRO A 65 -10.44 13.72 -1.08
C PRO A 65 -9.61 13.06 -2.20
N LEU A 66 -8.78 13.86 -2.89
CA LEU A 66 -7.91 13.36 -3.95
C LEU A 66 -6.89 12.36 -3.40
N ILE A 67 -6.22 12.71 -2.29
CA ILE A 67 -5.25 11.82 -1.64
C ILE A 67 -5.92 10.50 -1.25
N SER A 68 -7.12 10.55 -0.67
CA SER A 68 -7.86 9.33 -0.31
C SER A 68 -8.18 8.46 -1.52
N GLN A 69 -8.59 9.08 -2.63
CA GLN A 69 -9.01 8.35 -3.83
C GLN A 69 -7.83 7.67 -4.52
N LEU A 70 -6.67 8.33 -4.62
CA LEU A 70 -5.49 7.79 -5.30
C LEU A 70 -4.84 6.60 -4.60
N ASN A 71 -5.02 6.49 -3.28
CA ASN A 71 -4.36 5.46 -2.48
C ASN A 71 -5.16 4.15 -2.34
N TRP A 72 -6.39 4.08 -2.88
CA TRP A 72 -7.22 2.86 -2.87
C TRP A 72 -7.29 2.16 -1.50
N TYR A 73 -7.58 3.00 -0.49
CA TYR A 73 -7.68 2.76 0.95
C TYR A 73 -6.42 3.07 1.78
N PRO A 74 -6.30 4.31 2.28
CA PRO A 74 -5.20 4.69 3.16
C PRO A 74 -5.46 4.50 4.67
N GLY A 75 -6.54 3.84 5.07
CA GLY A 75 -7.15 4.10 6.38
C GLY A 75 -8.05 5.34 6.35
N ASN A 76 -8.46 5.82 7.53
CA ASN A 76 -9.12 7.12 7.64
C ASN A 76 -8.08 8.24 7.47
N ILE A 77 -8.03 8.82 6.27
CA ILE A 77 -7.03 9.83 5.88
C ILE A 77 -6.96 11.03 6.84
N THR A 78 -8.05 11.35 7.55
CA THR A 78 -8.08 12.50 8.46
C THR A 78 -7.46 12.21 9.83
N THR A 79 -7.42 10.94 10.24
CA THR A 79 -6.99 10.53 11.58
C THR A 79 -5.66 9.79 11.61
N ILE A 80 -5.14 9.35 10.46
CA ILE A 80 -3.79 8.77 10.42
C ILE A 80 -2.75 9.82 10.81
N PRO A 81 -1.60 9.40 11.38
CA PRO A 81 -0.46 10.29 11.60
C PRO A 81 -0.04 11.01 10.31
N THR A 82 0.30 12.29 10.42
CA THR A 82 0.79 13.12 9.31
C THR A 82 1.93 12.46 8.54
N LEU A 83 2.84 11.74 9.21
CA LEU A 83 3.89 10.94 8.55
C LEU A 83 3.31 10.06 7.43
N TYR A 84 2.24 9.32 7.72
CA TYR A 84 1.60 8.45 6.74
C TYR A 84 0.79 9.23 5.70
N GLY A 85 0.16 10.34 6.10
CA GLY A 85 -0.53 11.24 5.17
C GLY A 85 0.39 11.79 4.08
N ILE A 86 1.57 12.31 4.47
CA ILE A 86 2.56 12.82 3.52
C ILE A 86 3.12 11.69 2.66
N LYS A 87 3.41 10.52 3.27
CA LYS A 87 3.90 9.34 2.54
C LYS A 87 2.95 8.86 1.44
N LYS A 88 1.63 9.02 1.65
CA LYS A 88 0.57 8.68 0.69
C LYS A 88 0.41 9.68 -0.44
N PHE A 89 0.96 10.88 -0.31
CA PHE A 89 0.97 11.88 -1.37
C PHE A 89 2.35 12.54 -1.46
N GLY A 90 3.38 11.71 -1.59
CA GLY A 90 4.76 12.17 -1.71
C GLY A 90 5.05 12.83 -3.06
N PRO A 91 6.28 13.39 -3.23
CA PRO A 91 6.69 14.08 -4.45
C PRO A 91 6.42 13.31 -5.75
N GLY A 92 6.67 12.00 -5.78
CA GLY A 92 6.47 11.18 -6.97
C GLY A 92 5.00 11.09 -7.40
N LEU A 93 4.07 10.94 -6.45
CA LEU A 93 2.64 10.91 -6.78
C LEU A 93 2.11 12.29 -7.15
N LEU A 94 2.57 13.36 -6.48
CA LEU A 94 2.23 14.73 -6.85
C LEU A 94 2.68 15.04 -8.29
N GLN A 95 3.89 14.61 -8.67
CA GLN A 95 4.40 14.76 -10.03
C GLN A 95 3.54 14.02 -11.05
N ALA A 96 3.14 12.78 -10.78
CA ALA A 96 2.28 11.99 -11.67
C ALA A 96 0.89 12.61 -11.84
N VAL A 97 0.31 13.16 -10.76
CA VAL A 97 -0.98 13.86 -10.80
C VAL A 97 -0.89 15.17 -11.60
N SER A 98 0.22 15.90 -11.48
CA SER A 98 0.44 17.16 -12.19
C SER A 98 0.86 16.97 -13.65
N GLY A 99 1.27 15.76 -14.02
CA GLY A 99 1.73 15.39 -15.34
C GLY A 99 0.97 14.18 -15.87
N GLU A 100 1.64 13.03 -15.92
CA GLU A 100 1.07 11.78 -16.41
C GLU A 100 1.43 10.59 -15.52
N PHE A 101 0.56 9.57 -15.53
CA PHE A 101 0.84 8.29 -14.91
C PHE A 101 1.54 7.36 -15.89
N LEU A 102 2.68 6.82 -15.47
CA LEU A 102 3.38 5.80 -16.23
C LEU A 102 2.74 4.43 -16.01
N VAL A 103 2.41 3.75 -17.10
CA VAL A 103 1.89 2.38 -17.11
C VAL A 103 2.80 1.48 -17.93
N ALA A 104 2.75 0.17 -17.69
CA ALA A 104 3.45 -0.78 -18.55
C ALA A 104 2.94 -0.63 -19.99
N ALA A 105 3.85 -0.56 -20.97
CA ALA A 105 3.50 -0.38 -22.38
C ALA A 105 2.51 -1.44 -22.91
N SER A 106 2.51 -2.63 -22.30
CA SER A 106 1.58 -3.72 -22.61
C SER A 106 0.16 -3.53 -22.04
N GLY A 107 -0.08 -2.54 -21.19
CA GLY A 107 -1.28 -2.42 -20.35
C GLY A 107 -1.35 -3.42 -19.19
N ASP A 108 -0.67 -4.57 -19.29
CA ASP A 108 -0.54 -5.57 -18.22
C ASP A 108 0.66 -5.27 -17.30
N THR A 109 0.42 -4.81 -16.06
CA THR A 109 1.48 -4.57 -15.05
C THR A 109 2.32 -5.81 -14.75
N ARG A 110 1.78 -7.03 -14.98
CA ARG A 110 2.54 -8.29 -14.78
C ARG A 110 3.66 -8.48 -15.79
N SER A 111 3.65 -7.76 -16.93
CA SER A 111 4.69 -7.90 -17.96
C SER A 111 6.08 -7.58 -17.42
N ILE A 112 6.18 -6.59 -16.53
CA ILE A 112 7.42 -6.20 -15.84
C ILE A 112 7.96 -7.38 -15.02
N TYR A 113 7.10 -8.03 -14.23
CA TYR A 113 7.50 -9.15 -13.37
C TYR A 113 7.79 -10.43 -14.17
N LYS A 114 7.10 -10.64 -15.29
CA LYS A 114 7.43 -11.71 -16.25
C LYS A 114 8.83 -11.51 -16.83
N ALA A 115 9.17 -10.28 -17.22
CA ALA A 115 10.52 -9.95 -17.71
C ALA A 115 11.58 -10.17 -16.61
N ALA A 116 11.32 -9.72 -15.38
CA ALA A 116 12.23 -9.98 -14.25
C ALA A 116 12.42 -11.48 -13.98
N SER A 117 11.34 -12.27 -14.03
CA SER A 117 11.41 -13.73 -13.88
C SER A 117 12.22 -14.38 -15.00
N ALA A 118 12.16 -13.86 -16.23
CA ALA A 118 12.95 -14.37 -17.35
C ALA A 118 14.45 -14.12 -17.16
N VAL A 119 14.83 -12.97 -16.58
CA VAL A 119 16.23 -12.66 -16.22
C VAL A 119 16.75 -13.60 -15.14
N LEU A 120 15.95 -13.87 -14.11
CA LEU A 120 16.32 -14.78 -13.01
C LEU A 120 16.34 -16.25 -13.44
N GLY A 121 15.51 -16.63 -14.42
CA GLY A 121 15.47 -17.97 -15.00
C GLY A 121 15.37 -19.07 -13.95
N LYS A 122 16.35 -19.98 -13.94
CA LYS A 122 16.39 -21.15 -13.05
C LYS A 122 16.62 -20.82 -11.57
N ASP A 123 16.99 -19.58 -11.24
CA ASP A 123 17.24 -19.15 -9.87
C ASP A 123 15.94 -18.70 -9.15
N THR A 124 14.79 -18.95 -9.77
CA THR A 124 13.46 -18.71 -9.19
C THR A 124 12.83 -20.01 -8.71
N TYR A 125 12.48 -20.07 -7.42
CA TYR A 125 11.85 -21.25 -6.80
C TYR A 125 10.35 -21.01 -6.52
N LEU A 126 9.50 -21.18 -7.54
CA LEU A 126 8.04 -21.09 -7.38
C LEU A 126 7.44 -22.34 -6.72
N ASN A 127 6.22 -22.23 -6.16
CA ASN A 127 5.53 -23.32 -5.44
C ASN A 127 6.43 -23.96 -4.37
N SER A 128 7.14 -23.11 -3.64
CA SER A 128 8.09 -23.48 -2.62
C SER A 128 7.69 -22.86 -1.29
N GLU A 129 8.14 -23.49 -0.20
CA GLU A 129 7.84 -23.06 1.16
C GLU A 129 9.16 -22.87 1.92
N LEU A 130 9.30 -21.74 2.61
CA LEU A 130 10.38 -21.52 3.55
C LEU A 130 10.13 -22.33 4.82
N VAL A 131 10.99 -23.32 5.07
CA VAL A 131 10.91 -24.15 6.27
C VAL A 131 11.68 -23.51 7.42
N ARG A 132 12.86 -22.96 7.12
CA ARG A 132 13.72 -22.36 8.13
C ARG A 132 14.75 -21.43 7.50
N VAL A 133 14.96 -20.28 8.11
CA VAL A 133 16.03 -19.33 7.78
C VAL A 133 16.91 -19.18 9.01
N ARG A 134 18.21 -19.45 8.85
CA ARG A 134 19.22 -19.24 9.90
C ARG A 134 20.24 -18.23 9.42
N ARG A 135 20.60 -17.26 10.26
CA ARG A 135 21.44 -16.12 9.94
C ARG A 135 22.48 -15.91 11.02
N ASN A 136 23.68 -15.55 10.62
CA ASN A 136 24.79 -15.26 11.52
C ASN A 136 25.73 -14.23 10.86
N LYS A 137 26.90 -14.00 11.46
CA LYS A 137 27.88 -13.04 10.96
C LYS A 137 28.58 -13.52 9.68
N GLU A 138 28.49 -14.81 9.36
CA GLU A 138 29.10 -15.42 8.17
C GLU A 138 28.15 -15.46 6.96
N GLY A 139 26.83 -15.42 7.20
CA GLY A 139 25.82 -15.35 6.15
C GLY A 139 24.46 -15.89 6.58
N ALA A 140 23.76 -16.53 5.65
CA ALA A 140 22.45 -17.10 5.87
C ALA A 140 22.32 -18.50 5.22
N VAL A 141 21.54 -19.37 5.87
CA VAL A 141 21.14 -20.69 5.37
C VAL A 141 19.62 -20.73 5.28
N VAL A 142 19.10 -20.85 4.06
CA VAL A 142 17.67 -20.90 3.78
C VAL A 142 17.29 -22.32 3.43
N THR A 143 16.41 -22.94 4.22
CA THR A 143 15.88 -24.28 3.98
C THR A 143 14.52 -24.18 3.33
N ILE A 144 14.38 -24.81 2.17
CA ILE A 144 13.22 -24.71 1.28
C ILE A 144 12.62 -26.11 1.11
N ARG A 145 11.29 -26.18 1.12
CA ARG A 145 10.53 -27.37 0.72
C ARG A 145 9.84 -27.10 -0.61
N GLN A 146 10.07 -27.96 -1.60
CA GLN A 146 9.47 -27.87 -2.93
C GLN A 146 9.20 -29.27 -3.48
N LYS A 147 7.97 -29.53 -3.97
CA LYS A 147 7.57 -30.85 -4.52
C LYS A 147 7.96 -32.03 -3.59
N ARG A 148 7.72 -31.88 -2.29
CA ARG A 148 8.08 -32.84 -1.21
C ARG A 148 9.59 -33.09 -1.01
N LYS A 149 10.46 -32.38 -1.73
CA LYS A 149 11.91 -32.38 -1.48
C LYS A 149 12.27 -31.20 -0.60
N THR A 150 13.25 -31.41 0.28
CA THR A 150 13.82 -30.35 1.13
C THR A 150 15.29 -30.18 0.79
N PHE A 151 15.72 -28.94 0.60
CA PHE A 151 17.11 -28.59 0.33
C PHE A 151 17.43 -27.24 0.96
N SER A 152 18.72 -26.90 1.03
CA SER A 152 19.19 -25.65 1.63
C SER A 152 20.03 -24.84 0.66
N ILE A 153 19.93 -23.52 0.74
CA ILE A 153 20.75 -22.56 0.03
C ILE A 153 21.59 -21.81 1.05
N ASN A 154 22.91 -21.82 0.87
CA ASN A 154 23.83 -21.01 1.65
C ASN A 154 24.11 -19.72 0.88
N ALA A 155 23.92 -18.57 1.53
CA ALA A 155 24.13 -17.26 0.94
C ALA A 155 25.01 -16.40 1.86
N LYS A 156 25.87 -15.56 1.29
CA LYS A 156 26.66 -14.59 2.07
C LYS A 156 25.79 -13.49 2.67
N LYS A 157 24.71 -13.13 1.97
CA LYS A 157 23.79 -12.05 2.31
C LYS A 157 22.36 -12.48 1.96
N LEU A 158 21.38 -11.98 2.70
CA LEU A 158 19.96 -12.26 2.50
C LEU A 158 19.20 -10.95 2.27
N VAL A 159 18.35 -10.90 1.23
CA VAL A 159 17.40 -9.80 1.03
C VAL A 159 15.99 -10.33 1.27
N VAL A 160 15.22 -9.65 2.10
CA VAL A 160 13.87 -10.08 2.51
C VAL A 160 12.83 -9.06 2.07
N ALA A 161 12.00 -9.44 1.09
CA ALA A 161 10.98 -8.59 0.50
C ALA A 161 9.53 -8.96 0.87
N VAL A 162 9.34 -10.04 1.65
CA VAL A 162 8.01 -10.40 2.18
C VAL A 162 7.62 -9.42 3.30
N PRO A 163 6.33 -9.08 3.49
CA PRO A 163 5.91 -8.19 4.56
C PRO A 163 6.39 -8.69 5.93
N GLN A 164 7.00 -7.81 6.74
CA GLN A 164 7.64 -8.15 8.02
C GLN A 164 6.63 -8.35 9.16
N THR A 165 5.65 -9.24 8.95
CA THR A 165 4.70 -9.68 9.97
C THR A 165 5.24 -10.88 10.74
N MET A 166 4.79 -11.06 11.98
CA MET A 166 5.17 -12.23 12.78
C MET A 166 4.79 -13.56 12.11
N GLU A 167 3.72 -13.59 11.32
CA GLU A 167 3.31 -14.77 10.53
C GLU A 167 4.35 -15.10 9.45
N ASN A 168 4.72 -14.13 8.62
CA ASN A 168 5.71 -14.33 7.56
C ASN A 168 7.11 -14.64 8.13
N MET A 169 7.39 -14.16 9.34
CA MET A 169 8.67 -14.35 10.01
C MET A 169 8.77 -15.65 10.82
N LYS A 170 7.74 -16.51 10.84
CA LYS A 170 7.76 -17.77 11.62
C LYS A 170 8.96 -18.68 11.33
N ALA A 171 9.40 -18.73 10.08
CA ALA A 171 10.53 -19.53 9.66
C ALA A 171 11.90 -18.89 9.98
N PHE A 172 11.93 -17.61 10.36
CA PHE A 172 13.15 -16.84 10.58
C PHE A 172 13.63 -16.93 12.02
N ASP A 173 14.95 -16.97 12.20
CA ASP A 173 15.61 -16.84 13.48
C ASP A 173 15.71 -15.37 13.91
N LEU A 174 14.55 -14.77 14.18
CA LEU A 174 14.50 -13.36 14.60
C LEU A 174 15.28 -13.13 15.90
N SER A 175 16.14 -12.12 15.87
CA SER A 175 16.76 -11.51 17.05
C SER A 175 15.70 -10.87 17.96
N LYS A 176 16.10 -10.49 19.17
CA LYS A 176 15.21 -9.79 20.12
C LYS A 176 14.71 -8.47 19.54
N THR A 177 15.60 -7.70 18.89
CA THR A 177 15.27 -6.41 18.27
C THR A 177 14.28 -6.58 17.12
N GLU A 178 14.56 -7.48 16.19
CA GLU A 178 13.66 -7.77 15.06
C GLU A 178 12.28 -8.21 15.54
N ARG A 179 12.22 -9.14 16.50
CA ARG A 179 10.95 -9.61 17.09
C ARG A 179 10.17 -8.47 17.74
N ASN A 180 10.85 -7.62 18.50
CA ASN A 180 10.24 -6.46 19.16
C ASN A 180 9.64 -5.50 18.12
N LEU A 181 10.39 -5.17 17.07
CA LEU A 181 9.93 -4.27 16.02
C LEU A 181 8.78 -4.87 15.20
N PHE A 182 8.96 -6.07 14.67
CA PHE A 182 7.96 -6.69 13.79
C PHE A 182 6.64 -7.01 14.49
N SER A 183 6.66 -7.23 15.81
CA SER A 183 5.45 -7.42 16.60
C SER A 183 4.58 -6.17 16.78
N LYS A 184 5.13 -4.97 16.52
CA LYS A 184 4.40 -3.70 16.63
C LYS A 184 3.61 -3.34 15.39
N PHE A 185 3.90 -3.98 14.25
CA PHE A 185 3.18 -3.71 13.00
C PHE A 185 1.73 -4.16 13.11
N SER A 186 0.84 -3.24 12.76
CA SER A 186 -0.55 -3.48 12.40
C SER A 186 -0.69 -3.47 10.89
N ALA A 187 -1.78 -4.04 10.38
CA ALA A 187 -2.07 -4.11 8.96
C ALA A 187 -3.56 -3.91 8.72
N PHE A 188 -3.89 -3.32 7.57
CA PHE A 188 -5.23 -3.36 7.03
C PHE A 188 -5.49 -4.65 6.26
N GLY A 189 -6.78 -4.93 6.09
CA GLY A 189 -7.26 -5.96 5.20
C GLY A 189 -7.59 -5.38 3.83
N TYR A 190 -7.30 -6.15 2.79
CA TYR A 190 -7.58 -5.77 1.42
C TYR A 190 -7.92 -7.00 0.59
N VAL A 191 -9.04 -6.94 -0.10
CA VAL A 191 -9.45 -7.92 -1.11
C VAL A 191 -9.52 -7.22 -2.43
N ALA A 192 -8.96 -7.85 -3.47
CA ALA A 192 -9.08 -7.34 -4.82
C ALA A 192 -9.50 -8.45 -5.78
N GLY A 193 -10.09 -8.05 -6.90
CA GLY A 193 -10.40 -8.98 -7.97
C GLY A 193 -11.31 -8.38 -9.03
N ILE A 194 -12.03 -9.28 -9.71
CA ILE A 194 -12.99 -8.98 -10.76
C ILE A 194 -14.38 -9.34 -10.27
N VAL A 195 -15.30 -8.41 -10.46
CA VAL A 195 -16.72 -8.59 -10.25
C VAL A 195 -17.44 -8.38 -11.58
N ASP A 196 -18.36 -9.29 -11.89
CA ASP A 196 -19.20 -9.21 -13.07
C ASP A 196 -20.60 -8.72 -12.67
N ILE A 197 -20.96 -7.53 -13.16
CA ILE A 197 -22.19 -6.80 -12.83
C ILE A 197 -22.99 -6.60 -14.12
N PRO A 198 -23.87 -7.55 -14.49
CA PRO A 198 -24.58 -7.50 -15.75
C PRO A 198 -25.49 -6.28 -15.91
N GLY A 199 -25.25 -5.51 -16.98
CA GLY A 199 -26.04 -4.31 -17.30
C GLY A 199 -25.51 -3.02 -16.67
N LEU A 200 -24.35 -3.07 -16.02
CA LEU A 200 -23.58 -1.88 -15.66
C LEU A 200 -22.52 -1.62 -16.75
N ASP A 201 -22.48 -0.40 -17.27
CA ASP A 201 -21.56 0.05 -18.32
C ASP A 201 -20.67 1.22 -17.87
N VAL A 202 -20.86 1.71 -16.63
CA VAL A 202 -20.08 2.80 -16.04
C VAL A 202 -19.30 2.32 -14.82
N SER A 203 -18.15 2.94 -14.57
CA SER A 203 -17.43 2.74 -13.30
C SER A 203 -18.21 3.36 -12.14
N LEU A 204 -18.17 2.72 -10.98
CA LEU A 204 -18.75 3.25 -9.75
C LEU A 204 -17.63 3.57 -8.77
N GLN A 205 -17.54 4.82 -8.33
CA GLN A 205 -16.59 5.24 -7.31
C GLN A 205 -17.30 5.35 -5.97
N ASN A 206 -16.81 4.68 -4.94
CA ASN A 206 -17.30 4.91 -3.59
C ASN A 206 -16.78 6.27 -3.10
N VAL A 207 -17.69 7.07 -2.54
CA VAL A 207 -17.39 8.35 -1.90
C VAL A 207 -18.07 8.37 -0.55
N GLY A 208 -17.30 8.59 0.52
CA GLY A 208 -17.87 8.72 1.85
C GLY A 208 -18.40 10.13 2.04
N ILE A 209 -19.54 10.47 1.43
CA ILE A 209 -20.08 11.85 1.41
C ILE A 209 -20.29 12.44 2.81
N MET A 210 -20.46 11.59 3.83
CA MET A 210 -20.62 11.97 5.23
C MET A 210 -19.29 12.09 6.00
N THR A 211 -18.17 11.78 5.36
CA THR A 211 -16.83 11.87 5.99
C THR A 211 -16.18 13.21 5.67
N PRO A 212 -15.37 13.79 6.57
CA PRO A 212 -14.79 15.12 6.36
C PRO A 212 -13.91 15.23 5.11
N ALA A 213 -13.23 14.15 4.73
CA ALA A 213 -12.37 14.09 3.54
C ALA A 213 -12.99 13.31 2.37
N LYS A 214 -14.29 13.01 2.40
CA LYS A 214 -14.99 12.21 1.37
C LYS A 214 -14.40 10.82 1.13
N ASN A 215 -13.55 10.32 2.03
CA ASN A 215 -12.96 8.99 1.93
C ASN A 215 -14.04 7.90 2.12
N PRO A 216 -14.01 6.78 1.38
CA PRO A 216 -14.90 5.65 1.63
C PRO A 216 -14.84 5.20 3.10
N MET A 217 -15.99 4.84 3.65
CA MET A 217 -16.06 4.18 4.96
C MET A 217 -15.66 2.72 4.81
N ILE A 218 -15.02 2.16 5.84
CA ILE A 218 -14.63 0.75 5.88
C ILE A 218 -15.27 0.01 7.06
N PRO A 219 -15.54 -1.31 6.93
CA PRO A 219 -15.34 -2.13 5.73
C PRO A 219 -16.24 -1.70 4.56
N GLY A 220 -15.65 -1.62 3.36
CA GLY A 220 -16.20 -0.88 2.23
C GLY A 220 -15.47 -1.18 0.92
N SER A 221 -16.17 -1.21 -0.22
CA SER A 221 -15.50 -1.16 -1.52
C SER A 221 -14.91 0.22 -1.79
N ASN A 222 -13.75 0.27 -2.43
CA ASN A 222 -13.18 1.52 -2.92
C ASN A 222 -13.88 1.98 -4.19
N ALA A 223 -14.04 1.06 -5.14
CA ALA A 223 -14.66 1.30 -6.43
C ALA A 223 -15.01 -0.03 -7.13
N TYR A 224 -15.85 0.09 -8.14
CA TYR A 224 -16.08 -0.85 -9.23
C TYR A 224 -15.54 -0.18 -10.49
N GLY A 225 -14.24 -0.35 -10.75
CA GLY A 225 -13.54 0.33 -11.84
C GLY A 225 -13.60 -0.45 -13.14
N TYR A 226 -13.77 0.21 -14.28
CA TYR A 226 -13.78 -0.46 -15.59
C TYR A 226 -12.52 -1.31 -15.81
N SER A 227 -12.70 -2.58 -16.18
CA SER A 227 -11.58 -3.53 -16.37
C SER A 227 -11.12 -3.67 -17.82
N GLY A 228 -11.79 -3.01 -18.77
CA GLY A 228 -11.58 -3.24 -20.21
C GLY A 228 -12.48 -4.31 -20.82
N SER A 229 -13.23 -5.07 -20.00
CA SER A 229 -14.15 -6.12 -20.45
C SER A 229 -15.61 -5.76 -20.13
N PRO A 230 -16.59 -6.05 -21.03
CA PRO A 230 -17.99 -5.77 -20.77
C PRO A 230 -18.50 -6.39 -19.47
N ASN A 231 -19.26 -5.62 -18.68
CA ASN A 231 -19.81 -5.99 -17.37
C ASN A 231 -18.79 -6.35 -16.28
N GLN A 232 -17.49 -6.40 -16.58
CA GLN A 232 -16.47 -6.76 -15.61
C GLN A 232 -15.77 -5.53 -15.04
N PHE A 233 -15.67 -5.50 -13.72
CA PHE A 233 -15.11 -4.39 -12.98
C PHE A 233 -14.00 -4.87 -12.04
N LEU A 234 -12.95 -4.07 -11.94
CA LEU A 234 -11.98 -4.15 -10.86
C LEU A 234 -12.70 -3.80 -9.56
N LEU A 235 -12.63 -4.71 -8.60
CA LEU A 235 -13.15 -4.54 -7.25
C LEU A 235 -11.97 -4.45 -6.28
N GLY A 236 -12.00 -3.46 -5.40
CA GLY A 236 -11.16 -3.40 -4.20
C GLY A 236 -12.06 -3.22 -2.98
N VAL A 237 -11.90 -4.08 -1.96
CA VAL A 237 -12.62 -4.01 -0.68
C VAL A 237 -11.63 -3.92 0.46
N ALA A 238 -11.77 -2.91 1.29
CA ALA A 238 -10.87 -2.63 2.40
C ALA A 238 -11.50 -2.97 3.75
N PHE A 239 -10.64 -3.35 4.69
CA PHE A 239 -10.99 -3.68 6.08
C PHE A 239 -10.01 -3.00 7.05
N GLY A 240 -10.50 -2.66 8.24
CA GLY A 240 -9.72 -1.92 9.25
C GLY A 240 -8.65 -2.76 9.94
N ASN A 241 -8.69 -4.08 9.77
CA ASN A 241 -7.76 -5.03 10.36
C ASN A 241 -7.67 -6.29 9.46
N THR A 242 -6.95 -7.31 9.94
CA THR A 242 -6.75 -8.59 9.24
C THR A 242 -7.77 -9.68 9.61
N ASP A 243 -8.75 -9.37 10.46
CA ASP A 243 -9.76 -10.32 10.94
C ASP A 243 -11.01 -10.28 10.04
N TYR A 244 -10.87 -10.88 8.87
CA TYR A 244 -11.92 -10.97 7.85
C TYR A 244 -11.67 -12.17 6.92
N THR A 245 -12.68 -12.50 6.12
CA THR A 245 -12.62 -13.55 5.10
C THR A 245 -12.88 -12.97 3.71
N VAL A 246 -12.50 -13.72 2.68
CA VAL A 246 -12.89 -13.38 1.30
C VAL A 246 -14.41 -13.33 1.15
N ALA A 247 -15.15 -14.18 1.86
CA ALA A 247 -16.62 -14.19 1.81
C ALA A 247 -17.22 -12.86 2.30
N ASP A 248 -16.66 -12.27 3.36
CA ASP A 248 -17.11 -10.97 3.90
C ASP A 248 -17.08 -9.86 2.83
N SER A 249 -16.05 -9.87 1.96
CA SER A 249 -15.94 -8.90 0.87
C SER A 249 -17.07 -9.03 -0.15
N THR A 250 -17.48 -10.26 -0.48
CA THR A 250 -18.56 -10.51 -1.45
C THR A 250 -19.93 -10.20 -0.86
N ILE A 251 -20.13 -10.46 0.44
CA ILE A 251 -21.34 -10.08 1.18
C ILE A 251 -21.49 -8.57 1.21
N LEU A 252 -20.39 -7.86 1.50
CA LEU A 252 -20.34 -6.41 1.50
C LEU A 252 -20.67 -5.83 0.12
N ALA A 253 -20.02 -6.34 -0.94
CA ALA A 253 -20.29 -5.89 -2.31
C ALA A 253 -21.77 -6.09 -2.71
N ARG A 254 -22.38 -7.24 -2.37
CA ARG A 254 -23.82 -7.46 -2.61
C ARG A 254 -24.70 -6.48 -1.83
N LYS A 255 -24.33 -6.13 -0.59
CA LYS A 255 -25.06 -5.15 0.23
C LYS A 255 -24.98 -3.74 -0.36
N GLU A 256 -23.82 -3.33 -0.86
CA GLU A 256 -23.63 -2.05 -1.55
C GLU A 256 -24.46 -2.00 -2.84
N LEU A 257 -24.40 -3.03 -3.68
CA LEU A 257 -25.21 -3.11 -4.90
C LEU A 257 -26.71 -3.14 -4.60
N THR A 258 -27.14 -3.77 -3.50
CA THR A 258 -28.54 -3.69 -3.03
C THR A 258 -28.93 -2.27 -2.67
N THR A 259 -28.02 -1.52 -2.05
CA THR A 259 -28.25 -0.12 -1.67
C THR A 259 -28.36 0.77 -2.90
N LEU A 260 -27.46 0.59 -3.89
CA LEU A 260 -27.51 1.28 -5.17
C LEU A 260 -28.79 0.94 -5.96
N ALA A 261 -29.23 -0.31 -5.93
CA ALA A 261 -30.46 -0.76 -6.58
C ALA A 261 -31.71 -0.07 -5.99
N ARG A 262 -31.76 0.13 -4.67
CA ARG A 262 -32.88 0.82 -3.99
C ARG A 262 -33.03 2.28 -4.39
N VAL A 263 -31.93 2.95 -4.74
CA VAL A 263 -31.93 4.35 -5.17
C VAL A 263 -31.96 4.50 -6.70
N GLY A 264 -32.13 3.40 -7.43
CA GLY A 264 -32.20 3.40 -8.89
C GLY A 264 -30.86 3.65 -9.59
N ALA A 265 -29.73 3.55 -8.89
CA ALA A 265 -28.40 3.76 -9.47
C ALA A 265 -27.90 2.55 -10.28
N VAL A 266 -28.46 1.35 -10.01
CA VAL A 266 -28.23 0.12 -10.77
C VAL A 266 -29.55 -0.66 -10.90
N PRO A 267 -29.70 -1.62 -11.84
CA PRO A 267 -30.90 -2.45 -11.95
C PRO A 267 -31.31 -3.14 -10.62
N ILE A 268 -32.60 -3.31 -10.39
CA ILE A 268 -33.16 -3.81 -9.11
C ILE A 268 -32.65 -5.21 -8.71
N ASP A 269 -32.29 -6.03 -9.70
CA ASP A 269 -31.84 -7.41 -9.53
C ASP A 269 -30.31 -7.56 -9.56
N THR A 270 -29.56 -6.44 -9.67
CA THR A 270 -28.10 -6.42 -9.78
C THR A 270 -27.42 -7.26 -8.70
N ALA A 271 -27.81 -7.08 -7.43
CA ALA A 271 -27.23 -7.81 -6.32
C ALA A 271 -27.48 -9.34 -6.35
N LYS A 272 -28.50 -9.79 -7.10
CA LYS A 272 -28.80 -11.22 -7.31
C LYS A 272 -27.99 -11.79 -8.48
N ARG A 273 -27.83 -11.01 -9.55
CA ARG A 273 -27.12 -11.43 -10.78
C ARG A 273 -25.60 -11.28 -10.71
N VAL A 274 -25.08 -10.45 -9.80
CA VAL A 274 -23.64 -10.23 -9.66
C VAL A 274 -22.90 -11.52 -9.35
N THR A 275 -21.78 -11.74 -10.05
CA THR A 275 -20.85 -12.84 -9.81
C THR A 275 -19.44 -12.32 -9.56
N PHE A 276 -18.61 -13.16 -8.96
CA PHE A 276 -17.26 -12.82 -8.51
C PHE A 276 -16.27 -13.80 -9.17
N PRO A 277 -16.01 -13.65 -10.48
CA PRO A 277 -15.22 -14.62 -11.24
C PRO A 277 -13.80 -14.80 -10.71
N TYR A 278 -13.24 -13.77 -10.08
CA TYR A 278 -11.94 -13.85 -9.45
C TYR A 278 -11.88 -12.90 -8.26
N ILE A 279 -11.62 -13.41 -7.05
CA ILE A 279 -11.41 -12.59 -5.86
C ILE A 279 -10.29 -13.21 -5.06
N THR A 280 -9.34 -12.40 -4.61
CA THR A 280 -8.22 -12.87 -3.80
C THR A 280 -7.94 -11.95 -2.62
N ASN A 281 -7.51 -12.57 -1.53
CA ASN A 281 -7.05 -11.87 -0.35
C ASN A 281 -5.64 -11.30 -0.62
N HIS A 282 -5.43 -10.02 -0.28
CA HIS A 282 -4.17 -9.29 -0.41
C HIS A 282 -3.64 -8.81 0.95
N VAL A 283 -4.03 -9.45 2.04
CA VAL A 283 -3.45 -9.24 3.39
C VAL A 283 -1.98 -9.70 3.44
N PRO A 284 -1.11 -9.02 4.22
CA PRO A 284 -1.31 -7.75 4.90
C PRO A 284 -1.20 -6.54 3.95
N TYR A 285 -2.07 -5.57 4.12
CA TYR A 285 -2.02 -4.29 3.40
C TYR A 285 -1.63 -3.15 4.34
N ASP A 286 -0.82 -2.20 3.86
CA ASP A 286 -0.36 -1.01 4.61
C ASP A 286 0.16 -1.30 6.03
N LEU A 287 1.32 -1.98 6.14
CA LEU A 287 1.96 -2.20 7.44
C LEU A 287 2.33 -0.86 8.09
N HIS A 288 1.84 -0.64 9.31
CA HIS A 288 2.01 0.60 10.04
C HIS A 288 2.11 0.37 11.54
N VAL A 289 2.51 1.39 12.29
CA VAL A 289 2.51 1.40 13.76
C VAL A 289 1.70 2.58 14.27
N ASN A 290 1.32 2.56 15.55
CA ASN A 290 0.60 3.68 16.14
C ASN A 290 1.53 4.89 16.40
N VAL A 291 0.92 6.05 16.65
CA VAL A 291 1.65 7.32 16.87
C VAL A 291 2.67 7.24 18.02
N GLU A 292 2.38 6.45 19.06
CA GLU A 292 3.31 6.28 20.19
C GLU A 292 4.59 5.56 19.79
N GLN A 293 4.50 4.56 18.90
CA GLN A 293 5.69 3.89 18.37
C GLN A 293 6.47 4.82 17.44
N ILE A 294 5.79 5.61 16.60
CA ILE A 294 6.45 6.61 15.76
C ILE A 294 7.24 7.58 16.64
N ALA A 295 6.60 8.15 17.67
CA ALA A 295 7.21 9.10 18.60
C ALA A 295 8.43 8.52 19.35
N LYS A 296 8.45 7.20 19.58
CA LYS A 296 9.57 6.48 20.22
C LYS A 296 10.71 6.12 19.26
N GLY A 297 10.69 6.60 18.02
CA GLY A 297 11.76 6.35 17.05
C GLY A 297 11.70 4.99 16.37
N PHE A 298 10.50 4.36 16.29
CA PHE A 298 10.33 3.04 15.67
C PHE A 298 10.99 2.91 14.29
N TYR A 299 10.83 3.91 13.43
CA TYR A 299 11.37 3.85 12.08
C TYR A 299 12.89 4.01 12.05
N THR A 300 13.49 4.77 12.96
CA THR A 300 14.95 4.83 13.13
C THR A 300 15.48 3.45 13.50
N GLU A 301 14.92 2.81 14.54
CA GLU A 301 15.29 1.44 14.94
C GLU A 301 15.06 0.41 13.82
N LEU A 302 14.01 0.59 13.00
CA LEU A 302 13.71 -0.29 11.88
C LEU A 302 14.79 -0.20 10.79
N LEU A 303 15.25 1.01 10.45
CA LEU A 303 16.29 1.21 9.44
C LEU A 303 17.67 0.74 9.91
N GLU A 304 17.93 0.72 11.22
CA GLU A 304 19.15 0.13 11.81
C GLU A 304 19.26 -1.39 11.61
N LEU A 305 18.18 -2.07 11.19
CA LEU A 305 18.23 -3.48 10.84
C LEU A 305 19.00 -3.75 9.54
N GLU A 306 19.20 -2.76 8.68
CA GLU A 306 19.88 -2.93 7.39
C GLU A 306 21.33 -3.43 7.57
N GLY A 307 21.60 -4.62 7.03
CA GLY A 307 22.89 -5.30 7.12
C GLY A 307 23.06 -6.16 8.39
N SER A 308 22.17 -6.03 9.38
CA SER A 308 22.24 -6.83 10.61
C SER A 308 22.07 -8.31 10.30
N LEU A 309 22.92 -9.16 10.89
CA LEU A 309 22.98 -10.60 10.61
C LEU A 309 23.03 -10.92 9.10
N ASN A 310 23.77 -10.11 8.33
CA ASN A 310 23.87 -10.23 6.87
C ASN A 310 22.52 -10.17 6.14
N THR A 311 21.55 -9.44 6.69
CA THR A 311 20.19 -9.32 6.15
C THR A 311 19.85 -7.88 5.80
N TYR A 312 19.21 -7.69 4.65
CA TYR A 312 18.67 -6.41 4.20
C TYR A 312 17.18 -6.55 3.99
N TRP A 313 16.44 -5.52 4.35
CA TRP A 313 15.00 -5.55 4.37
C TRP A 313 14.43 -4.60 3.32
N THR A 314 13.37 -5.05 2.67
CA THR A 314 12.71 -4.27 1.64
C THR A 314 11.21 -4.56 1.60
N GLY A 315 10.54 -3.88 0.69
CA GLY A 315 9.11 -3.95 0.49
C GLY A 315 8.39 -2.76 1.11
N ALA A 316 7.07 -2.87 1.12
CA ALA A 316 6.21 -1.74 1.46
C ALA A 316 6.37 -1.25 2.91
N ALA A 317 6.83 -2.08 3.85
CA ALA A 317 7.06 -1.65 5.23
C ALA A 317 8.21 -0.63 5.38
N PHE A 318 9.16 -0.61 4.44
CA PHE A 318 10.31 0.30 4.43
C PHE A 318 10.09 1.48 3.48
N ALA A 319 9.34 1.27 2.40
CA ALA A 319 9.21 2.22 1.30
C ALA A 319 7.80 2.76 1.03
N GLY A 320 6.73 2.07 1.45
CA GLY A 320 5.33 2.38 1.09
C GLY A 320 4.74 1.45 0.02
N HIS A 321 3.40 1.41 -0.06
CA HIS A 321 2.63 0.52 -0.97
C HIS A 321 2.57 1.01 -2.41
N ASN A 322 3.73 1.24 -3.02
CA ASN A 322 3.89 1.62 -4.42
C ASN A 322 5.18 0.98 -4.97
N SER A 323 5.10 0.31 -6.12
CA SER A 323 6.25 -0.40 -6.71
C SER A 323 7.42 0.53 -7.03
N GLY A 324 7.14 1.76 -7.50
CA GLY A 324 8.16 2.77 -7.77
C GLY A 324 8.88 3.22 -6.50
N LEU A 325 8.16 3.38 -5.38
CA LEU A 325 8.77 3.69 -4.09
C LEU A 325 9.65 2.53 -3.58
N ILE A 326 9.20 1.29 -3.73
CA ILE A 326 9.98 0.10 -3.34
C ILE A 326 11.26 0.00 -4.18
N TRP A 327 11.19 0.24 -5.48
CA TRP A 327 12.38 0.25 -6.34
C TRP A 327 13.34 1.39 -5.96
N LYS A 328 12.80 2.58 -5.67
CA LYS A 328 13.62 3.70 -5.19
C LYS A 328 14.35 3.39 -3.89
N TRP A 329 13.69 2.74 -2.93
CA TRP A 329 14.32 2.23 -1.70
C TRP A 329 15.41 1.19 -2.01
N ASN A 330 15.13 0.26 -2.93
CA ASN A 330 16.11 -0.75 -3.32
C ASN A 330 17.36 -0.13 -3.95
N ASP A 331 17.20 0.79 -4.88
CA ASP A 331 18.30 1.42 -5.61
C ASP A 331 19.08 2.38 -4.72
N GLY A 332 18.40 3.10 -3.83
CA GLY A 332 19.01 4.10 -2.94
C GLY A 332 19.64 3.53 -1.67
N THR A 333 19.15 2.40 -1.16
CA THR A 333 19.55 1.89 0.16
C THR A 333 20.02 0.44 0.12
N VAL A 334 19.15 -0.48 -0.32
CA VAL A 334 19.44 -1.92 -0.21
C VAL A 334 20.60 -2.34 -1.11
N LEU A 335 20.55 -1.99 -2.39
CA LEU A 335 21.55 -2.41 -3.37
C LEU A 335 22.94 -1.79 -3.10
N PRO A 336 23.08 -0.48 -2.81
CA PRO A 336 24.37 0.10 -2.44
C PRO A 336 24.97 -0.54 -1.18
N ALA A 337 24.16 -0.76 -0.14
CA ALA A 337 24.62 -1.39 1.10
C ALA A 337 25.07 -2.83 0.86
N LEU A 338 24.27 -3.61 0.12
CA LEU A 338 24.58 -4.99 -0.24
C LEU A 338 25.88 -5.10 -1.07
N LYS A 339 26.08 -4.22 -2.06
CA LYS A 339 27.30 -4.20 -2.88
C LYS A 339 28.53 -3.88 -2.05
N LYS A 340 28.47 -2.81 -1.25
CA LYS A 340 29.54 -2.42 -0.33
C LYS A 340 29.98 -3.58 0.56
N ASP A 341 29.02 -4.26 1.17
CA ASP A 341 29.26 -5.38 2.08
C ASP A 341 29.75 -6.66 1.39
N LEU A 342 29.51 -6.80 0.08
CA LEU A 342 30.07 -7.87 -0.75
C LEU A 342 31.44 -7.50 -1.36
N GLY A 343 31.87 -6.24 -1.22
CA GLY A 343 33.07 -5.72 -1.86
C GLY A 343 32.95 -5.57 -3.39
N LEU A 344 31.74 -5.23 -3.87
CA LEU A 344 31.40 -5.06 -5.30
C LEU A 344 31.28 -3.60 -5.73
#